data_AF-F9D7A5-F1
#
_entry.id   AF-F9D7A5-F1
#
_cell.length_a   1.000
_cell.length_b   1.000
_cell.length_c   1.000
_cell.angle_alpha   90.00
_cell.angle_beta   90.00
_cell.angle_gamma   90.00
#
_symmetry.space_group_name_H-M   'P 1'
#
loop_
_entity.id
_entity.type
_entity.pdbx_description
1 polymer ?
#
loop_
_entity_poly.entity_id
_entity_poly.type
_entity_poly.pdbx_seq_one_letter_code
_entity_poly.pdbx_strand_id
1 'polypeptide(L)'
;MAETRTMDKIHRSILKKYHTLCSLLGLTKDEKDAILESYEVDSSCDLDTHDLIDICAKLSDQLERRQGKEPLDKMRKRAMGAIGGWLKAEGKYSNVSIIKGIACRSTGYDDFNKIPRERLRNLIYGFNKKVKDGIAVKELEANSDERQTSYEMLQPASDEQLN
;
A
#
# COMPACT_ATOMS: atom_id res chain seq x y z
N MET A 1 -22.77 -26.67 34.31
CA MET A 1 -23.66 -26.71 33.11
C MET A 1 -23.75 -25.38 32.34
N ALA A 2 -23.33 -24.23 32.88
CA ALA A 2 -23.35 -22.95 32.15
C ALA A 2 -22.14 -22.74 31.20
N GLU A 3 -20.99 -23.33 31.53
CA GLU A 3 -19.75 -23.26 30.74
C GLU A 3 -19.85 -23.96 29.38
N THR A 4 -20.38 -25.18 29.34
CA THR A 4 -20.58 -25.95 28.08
C THR A 4 -21.47 -25.19 27.10
N ARG A 5 -22.55 -24.59 27.60
CA ARG A 5 -23.49 -23.81 26.77
C ARG A 5 -22.89 -22.52 26.20
N THR A 6 -21.86 -21.98 26.85
CA THR A 6 -21.14 -20.79 26.39
C THR A 6 -20.11 -21.17 25.34
N MET A 7 -19.38 -22.26 25.54
CA MET A 7 -18.44 -22.81 24.57
C MET A 7 -19.13 -23.24 23.27
N ASP A 8 -20.29 -23.88 23.34
CA ASP A 8 -21.08 -24.26 22.15
C ASP A 8 -21.49 -23.03 21.31
N LYS A 9 -21.81 -21.91 21.97
CA LYS A 9 -22.16 -20.66 21.28
C LYS A 9 -20.94 -20.04 20.61
N ILE A 10 -19.79 -20.07 21.27
CA ILE A 10 -18.51 -19.59 20.72
C ILE A 10 -18.15 -20.42 19.49
N HIS A 11 -18.17 -21.74 19.61
CA HIS A 11 -17.89 -22.67 18.51
C HIS A 11 -18.79 -22.40 17.29
N ARG A 12 -20.12 -22.35 17.48
CA ARG A 12 -21.07 -22.03 16.41
C ARG A 12 -20.83 -20.65 15.77
N SER A 13 -20.44 -19.66 16.58
CA SER A 13 -20.12 -18.33 16.07
C SER A 13 -18.88 -18.34 15.17
N ILE A 14 -17.86 -19.13 15.52
CA ILE A 14 -16.63 -19.25 14.73
C ILE A 14 -16.92 -20.05 13.45
N LEU A 15 -17.76 -21.08 13.52
CA LEU A 15 -18.19 -21.87 12.35
C LEU A 15 -18.92 -21.01 11.31
N LYS A 16 -19.79 -20.10 11.75
CA LYS A 16 -20.41 -19.11 10.87
C LYS A 16 -19.38 -18.19 10.21
N LYS A 17 -18.35 -17.76 10.94
CA LYS A 17 -17.26 -16.94 10.38
C LYS A 17 -16.48 -17.70 9.32
N TYR A 18 -16.14 -18.96 9.56
CA TYR A 18 -15.49 -19.84 8.59
C TYR A 18 -16.25 -19.85 7.25
N HIS A 19 -17.54 -20.20 7.26
CA HIS A 19 -18.33 -20.24 6.02
C HIS A 19 -18.45 -18.87 5.32
N THR A 20 -18.54 -17.80 6.11
CA THR A 20 -18.55 -16.44 5.58
C THR A 20 -17.24 -16.12 4.85
N LEU A 21 -16.10 -16.44 5.47
CA LEU A 21 -14.77 -16.22 4.87
C LEU A 21 -14.57 -17.06 3.61
N CYS A 22 -14.99 -18.33 3.63
CA CYS A 22 -14.93 -19.17 2.43
C CYS A 22 -15.78 -18.61 1.28
N SER A 23 -16.95 -18.02 1.59
CA SER A 23 -17.81 -17.37 0.59
C SER A 23 -17.17 -16.08 0.05
N LEU A 24 -16.57 -15.27 0.92
CA LEU A 24 -15.88 -14.02 0.54
C LEU A 24 -14.62 -14.28 -0.30
N LEU A 25 -13.94 -15.41 -0.08
CA LEU A 25 -12.82 -15.87 -0.90
C LEU A 25 -13.27 -16.57 -2.19
N GLY A 26 -14.57 -16.87 -2.33
CA GLY A 26 -15.09 -17.60 -3.48
C GLY A 26 -14.55 -19.02 -3.57
N LEU A 27 -14.25 -19.66 -2.43
CA LEU A 27 -13.74 -21.03 -2.41
C LEU A 27 -14.79 -22.00 -2.97
N THR A 28 -14.35 -22.80 -3.92
CA THR A 28 -15.09 -23.93 -4.48
C THR A 28 -15.28 -25.03 -3.43
N LYS A 29 -16.11 -26.03 -3.75
CA LYS A 29 -16.33 -27.16 -2.85
C LYS A 29 -15.03 -27.94 -2.63
N ASP A 30 -14.33 -28.25 -3.72
CA ASP A 30 -13.08 -29.02 -3.70
C ASP A 30 -11.99 -28.32 -2.86
N GLU A 31 -11.89 -26.98 -2.94
CA GLU A 31 -10.95 -26.22 -2.11
C GLU A 31 -11.32 -26.23 -0.62
N LYS A 32 -12.61 -26.28 -0.28
CA LYS A 32 -13.05 -26.42 1.12
C LYS A 32 -12.75 -27.82 1.63
N ASP A 33 -13.01 -28.84 0.81
CA ASP A 33 -12.77 -30.23 1.15
C ASP A 33 -11.26 -30.47 1.35
N ALA A 34 -10.40 -29.88 0.52
CA ALA A 34 -8.94 -29.91 0.72
C ALA A 34 -8.47 -29.24 2.03
N ILE A 35 -9.15 -28.15 2.46
CA ILE A 35 -8.87 -27.55 3.77
C ILE A 35 -9.26 -28.52 4.88
N LEU A 36 -10.43 -29.16 4.79
CA LEU A 36 -10.90 -30.11 5.81
C LEU A 36 -10.02 -31.36 5.88
N GLU A 37 -9.58 -31.88 4.74
CA GLU A 37 -8.65 -33.01 4.64
C GLU A 37 -7.31 -32.72 5.34
N SER A 38 -6.81 -31.48 5.27
CA SER A 38 -5.57 -31.09 5.99
C SER A 38 -5.67 -31.11 7.51
N TYR A 39 -6.90 -31.19 8.03
CA TYR A 39 -7.22 -31.35 9.46
C TYR A 39 -7.79 -32.74 9.77
N GLU A 40 -7.73 -33.68 8.81
CA GLU A 40 -8.22 -35.06 8.94
C GLU A 40 -9.72 -35.16 9.30
N VAL A 41 -10.53 -34.19 8.86
CA VAL A 41 -11.97 -34.16 9.12
C VAL A 41 -12.79 -34.14 7.82
N ASP A 42 -13.96 -34.77 7.85
CA ASP A 42 -14.89 -34.81 6.71
C ASP A 42 -15.89 -33.64 6.72
N SER A 43 -16.15 -33.06 7.90
CA SER A 43 -17.08 -31.96 8.08
C SER A 43 -16.46 -30.82 8.87
N SER A 44 -16.75 -29.60 8.43
CA SER A 44 -16.43 -28.39 9.20
C SER A 44 -17.05 -28.35 10.62
N CYS A 45 -18.08 -29.18 10.89
CA CYS A 45 -18.66 -29.32 12.23
C CYS A 45 -17.82 -30.20 13.17
N ASP A 46 -16.90 -31.00 12.62
CA ASP A 46 -16.05 -31.92 13.37
C ASP A 46 -14.71 -31.28 13.77
N LEU A 47 -14.44 -30.07 13.28
CA LEU A 47 -13.27 -29.27 13.66
C LEU A 47 -13.34 -28.87 15.14
N ASP A 48 -12.22 -28.96 15.85
CA ASP A 48 -12.13 -28.37 17.19
C ASP A 48 -12.22 -26.83 17.11
N THR A 49 -12.63 -26.20 18.21
CA THR A 49 -12.70 -24.74 18.30
C THR A 49 -11.35 -24.07 18.03
N HIS A 50 -10.23 -24.68 18.46
CA HIS A 50 -8.89 -24.17 18.20
C HIS A 50 -8.55 -24.20 16.70
N ASP A 51 -8.77 -25.34 16.03
CA ASP A 51 -8.51 -25.50 14.61
C ASP A 51 -9.35 -24.55 13.77
N LEU A 52 -10.61 -24.37 14.16
CA LEU A 52 -11.53 -23.46 13.48
C LEU A 52 -11.09 -21.99 13.62
N ILE A 53 -10.50 -21.59 14.76
CA ILE A 53 -9.89 -20.27 14.95
C ILE A 53 -8.69 -20.10 14.02
N ASP A 54 -7.80 -21.09 13.97
CA ASP A 54 -6.60 -21.05 13.14
C ASP A 54 -6.94 -20.97 11.65
N ILE A 55 -7.92 -21.76 11.19
CA ILE A 55 -8.43 -21.71 9.82
C ILE A 55 -9.03 -20.33 9.54
N CYS A 56 -9.87 -19.80 10.43
CA CYS A 56 -10.45 -18.47 10.28
C CYS A 56 -9.37 -17.38 10.19
N ALA A 57 -8.29 -17.48 10.96
CA ALA A 57 -7.17 -16.55 10.91
C ALA A 57 -6.47 -16.61 9.54
N LYS A 58 -6.11 -17.82 9.07
CA LYS A 58 -5.48 -18.03 7.76
C LYS A 58 -6.35 -17.52 6.60
N LEU A 59 -7.66 -17.82 6.61
CA LEU A 59 -8.59 -17.37 5.58
C LEU A 59 -8.80 -15.85 5.61
N SER A 60 -8.85 -15.24 6.80
CA SER A 60 -8.93 -13.79 6.94
C SER A 60 -7.69 -13.11 6.35
N ASP A 61 -6.49 -13.62 6.66
CA ASP A 61 -5.23 -13.14 6.10
C ASP A 61 -5.20 -13.25 4.56
N GLN A 62 -5.65 -14.38 4.00
CA GLN A 62 -5.76 -14.56 2.56
C GLN A 62 -6.73 -13.58 1.92
N LEU A 63 -7.87 -13.33 2.57
CA LEU A 63 -8.88 -12.38 2.09
C LEU A 63 -8.33 -10.95 2.10
N GLU A 64 -7.61 -10.56 3.15
CA GLU A 64 -6.96 -9.25 3.21
C GLU A 64 -5.91 -9.07 2.12
N ARG A 65 -5.11 -10.11 1.84
CA ARG A 65 -4.14 -10.11 0.74
C ARG A 65 -4.83 -9.99 -0.62
N ARG A 66 -5.90 -10.77 -0.87
CA ARG A 66 -6.67 -10.75 -2.13
C ARG A 66 -7.36 -9.40 -2.36
N GLN A 67 -7.90 -8.80 -1.30
CA GLN A 67 -8.49 -7.46 -1.36
C GLN A 67 -7.43 -6.34 -1.50
N GLY A 68 -6.14 -6.69 -1.58
CA GLY A 68 -5.05 -5.71 -1.66
C GLY A 68 -4.99 -4.81 -0.44
N LYS A 69 -5.56 -5.23 0.71
CA LYS A 69 -5.46 -4.51 1.97
C LYS A 69 -4.06 -4.72 2.55
N GLU A 70 -3.09 -4.02 1.96
CA GLU A 70 -1.74 -3.90 2.52
C GLU A 70 -1.84 -3.52 4.01
N PRO A 71 -1.12 -4.16 4.94
CA PRO A 71 -1.15 -3.78 6.34
C PRO A 71 -0.90 -2.28 6.51
N LEU A 72 -1.67 -1.63 7.38
CA LEU A 72 -1.63 -0.17 7.56
C LEU A 72 -0.22 0.34 7.88
N ASP A 73 0.57 -0.45 8.62
CA ASP A 73 1.99 -0.18 8.89
C ASP A 73 2.85 -0.14 7.62
N LYS A 74 2.67 -1.10 6.71
CA LYS A 74 3.40 -1.13 5.45
C LYS A 74 3.04 0.07 4.57
N MET A 75 1.76 0.47 4.56
CA MET A 75 1.31 1.67 3.86
C MET A 75 1.89 2.95 4.47
N ARG A 76 1.99 3.03 5.80
CA ARG A 76 2.65 4.14 6.50
C ARG A 76 4.13 4.26 6.12
N LYS A 77 4.86 3.14 6.10
CA LYS A 77 6.27 3.10 5.65
C LYS A 77 6.42 3.58 4.20
N ARG A 78 5.52 3.18 3.31
CA ARG A 78 5.50 3.64 1.91
C ARG A 78 5.21 5.13 1.79
N ALA A 79 4.27 5.66 2.56
CA ALA A 79 3.98 7.09 2.59
C ALA A 79 5.20 7.91 3.04
N MET A 80 5.91 7.44 4.07
CA MET A 80 7.18 8.05 4.48
C MET A 80 8.24 8.00 3.37
N GLY A 81 8.36 6.86 2.69
CA GLY A 81 9.28 6.70 1.55
C GLY A 81 8.96 7.63 0.38
N ALA A 82 7.69 7.79 0.01
CA ALA A 82 7.26 8.68 -1.06
C ALA A 82 7.60 10.15 -0.77
N ILE A 83 7.32 10.62 0.46
CA ILE A 83 7.65 11.97 0.90
C ILE A 83 9.16 12.17 0.98
N GLY A 84 9.90 11.20 1.54
CA GLY A 84 11.36 11.24 1.61
C GLY A 84 12.02 11.27 0.23
N GLY A 85 11.51 10.47 -0.71
CA GLY A 85 11.95 10.48 -2.10
C GLY A 85 11.74 11.83 -2.77
N TRP A 86 10.60 12.47 -2.53
CA TRP A 86 10.35 13.84 -2.99
C TRP A 86 11.30 14.87 -2.38
N LEU A 87 11.53 14.85 -1.07
CA LEU A 87 12.50 15.75 -0.44
C LEU A 87 13.91 15.58 -1.03
N LYS A 88 14.33 14.33 -1.28
CA LYS A 88 15.62 14.03 -1.90
C LYS A 88 15.72 14.56 -3.33
N ALA A 89 14.67 14.39 -4.14
CA ALA A 89 14.64 14.90 -5.52
C ALA A 89 14.71 16.44 -5.60
N GLU A 90 14.27 17.11 -4.53
CA GLU A 90 14.30 18.56 -4.35
C GLU A 90 15.59 19.06 -3.68
N GLY A 91 16.52 18.17 -3.31
CA GLY A 91 17.73 18.54 -2.57
C GLY A 91 17.47 19.03 -1.14
N LYS A 92 16.29 18.77 -0.58
CA LYS A 92 15.87 19.24 0.76
C LYS A 92 16.32 18.26 1.84
N TYR A 93 16.73 18.81 2.99
CA TYR A 93 17.02 18.01 4.17
C TYR A 93 15.79 17.20 4.60
N SER A 94 15.99 15.92 4.88
CA SER A 94 14.91 15.01 5.28
C SER A 94 15.27 14.26 6.57
N ASN A 95 14.32 14.25 7.50
CA ASN A 95 14.35 13.39 8.69
C ASN A 95 12.94 12.84 8.96
N VAL A 96 12.84 11.84 9.83
CA VAL A 96 11.57 11.17 10.14
C VAL A 96 10.50 12.15 10.68
N SER A 97 10.90 13.12 11.50
CA SER A 97 9.98 14.10 12.09
C SER A 97 9.39 15.05 11.04
N ILE A 98 10.23 15.56 10.14
CA ILE A 98 9.86 16.43 9.02
C ILE A 98 8.92 15.67 8.07
N ILE A 99 9.26 14.43 7.72
CA ILE A 99 8.42 13.59 6.84
C ILE A 99 7.03 13.40 7.45
N LYS A 100 6.95 13.03 8.74
CA LYS A 100 5.68 12.88 9.45
C LYS A 100 4.92 14.20 9.52
N GLY A 101 5.61 15.31 9.81
CA GLY A 101 5.01 16.64 9.84
C GLY A 101 4.43 17.08 8.48
N ILE A 102 5.10 16.76 7.37
CA ILE A 102 4.58 17.03 6.02
C ILE A 102 3.34 16.19 5.74
N ALA A 103 3.35 14.90 6.13
CA ALA A 103 2.19 14.02 5.96
C ALA A 103 0.97 14.54 6.75
N CYS A 104 1.18 14.91 8.00
CA CYS A 104 0.17 15.52 8.88
C CYS A 104 -0.41 16.80 8.27
N ARG A 105 0.44 17.76 7.88
CA ARG A 105 0.01 19.02 7.23
C ARG A 105 -0.73 18.79 5.91
N SER A 106 -0.27 17.85 5.10
CA SER A 106 -0.90 17.53 3.81
C SER A 106 -2.28 16.89 3.95
N THR A 107 -2.57 16.26 5.10
CA THR A 107 -3.80 15.50 5.31
C THR A 107 -4.77 16.14 6.30
N GLY A 108 -4.30 17.08 7.12
CA GLY A 108 -5.07 17.75 8.17
C GLY A 108 -5.16 16.97 9.48
N TYR A 109 -4.31 15.96 9.68
CA TYR A 109 -4.26 15.16 10.92
C TYR A 109 -3.10 15.60 11.81
N ASP A 110 -3.29 15.61 13.13
CA ASP A 110 -2.24 15.99 14.08
C ASP A 110 -1.19 14.87 14.29
N ASP A 111 -1.60 13.61 14.12
CA ASP A 111 -0.75 12.44 14.30
C ASP A 111 -0.76 11.56 13.04
N PHE A 112 0.44 11.23 12.58
CA PHE A 112 0.67 10.36 11.43
C PHE A 112 0.01 8.98 11.60
N ASN A 113 -0.03 8.45 12.83
CA ASN A 113 -0.65 7.17 13.10
C ASN A 113 -2.17 7.19 12.94
N LYS A 114 -2.81 8.36 13.05
CA LYS A 114 -4.25 8.57 12.88
C LYS A 114 -4.68 8.73 11.42
N ILE A 115 -3.74 8.88 10.49
CA ILE A 115 -4.06 9.03 9.07
C ILE A 115 -4.68 7.72 8.55
N PRO A 116 -5.90 7.75 8.00
CA PRO A 116 -6.57 6.55 7.51
C PRO A 116 -5.94 6.07 6.20
N ARG A 117 -6.15 4.78 5.91
CA ARG A 117 -5.64 4.07 4.72
C ARG A 117 -5.83 4.87 3.43
N GLU A 118 -7.03 5.40 3.21
CA GLU A 118 -7.33 6.10 1.95
C GLU A 118 -6.51 7.39 1.80
N ARG A 119 -6.32 8.13 2.90
CA ARG A 119 -5.50 9.35 2.89
C ARG A 119 -4.02 9.03 2.69
N LEU A 120 -3.53 7.93 3.27
CA LEU A 120 -2.17 7.44 3.01
C LEU A 120 -1.95 7.04 1.54
N ARG A 121 -2.93 6.38 0.90
CA ARG A 121 -2.86 6.04 -0.53
C ARG A 121 -2.74 7.30 -1.40
N ASN A 122 -3.55 8.32 -1.10
CA ASN A 122 -3.51 9.60 -1.82
C ASN A 122 -2.16 10.32 -1.64
N LEU A 123 -1.58 10.30 -0.43
CA LEU A 123 -0.23 10.83 -0.19
C LEU A 123 0.81 10.13 -1.05
N ILE A 124 0.83 8.80 -1.04
CA ILE A 124 1.81 8.01 -1.80
C ILE A 124 1.73 8.36 -3.28
N TYR A 125 0.52 8.36 -3.84
CA TYR A 125 0.31 8.69 -5.25
C TYR A 125 0.74 10.13 -5.56
N GLY A 126 0.32 11.10 -4.75
CA GLY A 126 0.61 12.52 -4.96
C GLY A 126 2.11 12.84 -4.93
N PHE A 127 2.84 12.32 -3.95
CA PHE A 127 4.28 12.58 -3.84
C PHE A 127 5.09 11.86 -4.92
N ASN A 128 4.73 10.61 -5.26
CA ASN A 128 5.39 9.89 -6.36
C ASN A 128 5.17 10.61 -7.70
N LYS A 129 3.96 11.12 -7.93
CA LYS A 129 3.67 11.90 -9.14
C LYS A 129 4.50 13.18 -9.19
N LYS A 130 4.60 13.93 -8.08
CA LYS A 130 5.47 15.12 -7.99
C LYS A 130 6.92 14.82 -8.35
N VAL A 131 7.47 13.70 -7.88
CA VAL A 131 8.84 13.29 -8.24
C VAL A 131 8.96 13.00 -9.72
N LYS A 132 8.04 12.21 -10.27
CA LYS A 132 8.08 11.82 -11.69
C LYS A 132 7.97 13.05 -12.61
N ASP A 133 6.99 13.91 -12.35
CA ASP A 133 6.75 15.11 -13.14
C ASP A 133 7.93 16.09 -12.99
N GLY A 134 8.50 16.22 -11.79
CA GLY A 134 9.66 17.05 -11.53
C GLY A 134 10.94 16.59 -12.25
N ILE A 135 11.16 15.27 -12.38
CA ILE A 135 12.28 14.73 -13.17
C ILE A 135 12.07 15.04 -14.65
N ALA A 136 10.86 14.79 -15.18
CA ALA A 136 10.55 15.05 -16.58
C ALA A 136 10.75 16.52 -16.96
N VAL A 137 10.38 17.46 -16.09
CA VAL A 137 10.62 18.90 -16.33
C VAL A 137 12.11 19.19 -16.41
N LYS A 138 12.93 18.68 -15.48
CA LYS A 138 14.38 18.87 -15.48
C LYS A 138 15.05 18.29 -16.73
N GLU A 139 14.58 17.15 -17.21
CA GLU A 139 15.07 16.56 -18.47
C GLU A 139 14.74 17.44 -19.69
N LEU A 140 13.56 18.06 -19.70
CA LEU A 140 13.19 19.00 -20.76
C LEU A 140 14.05 20.27 -20.72
N GLU A 141 14.30 20.82 -19.53
CA GLU A 141 15.17 21.99 -19.32
C GLU A 141 16.59 21.73 -19.82
N ALA A 142 17.19 20.59 -19.45
CA ALA A 142 18.52 20.21 -19.92
C ALA A 142 18.59 20.07 -21.46
N ASN A 143 17.58 19.44 -22.07
CA ASN A 143 17.52 19.27 -23.52
C ASN A 143 17.25 20.59 -24.27
N SER A 144 16.64 21.59 -23.64
CA SER A 144 16.51 22.93 -24.23
C SER A 144 17.81 23.73 -24.18
N ASP A 145 18.55 23.64 -23.07
CA ASP A 145 19.84 24.33 -22.91
C ASP A 145 20.89 23.79 -23.90
N GLU A 146 20.94 22.48 -24.12
CA GLU A 146 21.83 21.85 -25.11
C GLU A 146 21.51 22.32 -26.54
N ARG A 147 20.22 22.42 -26.87
CA ARG A 147 19.79 22.92 -28.19
C ARG A 147 20.12 24.40 -28.36
N GLN A 148 19.86 25.23 -27.35
CA GLN A 148 20.19 26.66 -27.37
C GLN A 148 21.70 26.88 -27.56
N THR A 149 22.52 26.16 -26.79
CA THR A 149 24.00 26.19 -26.90
C THR A 149 24.46 25.77 -28.29
N SER A 150 23.84 24.74 -28.89
CA SER A 150 24.19 24.30 -30.24
C SER A 150 23.86 25.32 -31.33
N TYR A 151 22.77 26.09 -31.18
CA TYR A 151 22.39 27.15 -32.12
C TYR A 151 23.30 28.38 -32.01
N GLU A 152 23.68 28.79 -30.80
CA GLU A 152 24.62 29.90 -30.59
C GLU A 152 26.03 29.57 -31.11
N MET A 153 26.47 28.31 -31.02
CA MET A 153 27.76 27.84 -31.55
C MET A 153 27.79 27.70 -33.09
N LEU A 154 26.62 27.72 -33.75
CA LEU A 154 26.47 27.58 -35.20
C LEU A 154 26.26 28.92 -35.92
N GLN A 155 26.19 30.05 -35.22
CA GLN A 155 26.21 31.37 -35.85
C GLN A 155 27.66 31.79 -36.14
N PRO A 156 28.15 31.75 -37.40
CA PRO A 156 29.37 32.46 -37.73
C PRO A 156 29.13 33.95 -37.47
N ALA A 157 30.14 34.64 -36.93
CA ALA A 157 30.18 36.09 -36.80
C ALA A 157 30.10 36.74 -38.20
N SER A 158 28.90 36.83 -38.75
CA SER A 158 28.61 37.60 -39.95
C SER A 158 28.16 38.98 -39.49
N ASP A 159 29.09 39.82 -39.08
CA ASP A 159 28.95 41.29 -39.06
C ASP A 159 30.26 41.94 -38.61
N GLU A 160 31.29 41.82 -39.44
CA GLU A 160 32.36 42.81 -39.55
C GLU A 160 33.14 42.46 -40.82
N GLN A 161 33.17 43.38 -41.79
CA GLN A 161 34.02 43.46 -43.02
C GLN A 161 33.23 43.92 -44.25
N LEU A 162 32.35 44.92 -44.11
CA LEU A 162 31.93 45.75 -45.25
C LEU A 162 31.54 47.16 -44.79
N ASN A 163 32.56 48.00 -44.59
CA ASN A 163 32.82 49.25 -45.33
C ASN A 163 33.86 50.10 -44.61
#